data_AF-A0A2D6TPY9-F1
#
_entry.id   AF-A0A2D6TPY9-F1
#
_cell.length_a   1.000
_cell.length_b   1.000
_cell.length_c   1.000
_cell.angle_alpha   90.00
_cell.angle_beta   90.00
_cell.angle_gamma   90.00
#
_symmetry.space_group_name_H-M   'P 1'
#
loop_
_entity.id
_entity.type
_entity.pdbx_description
1 polymer ?
#
loop_
_entity_poly.entity_id
_entity_poly.type
_entity_poly.pdbx_seq_one_letter_code
_entity_poly.pdbx_strand_id
1 'polypeptide(L)'
;MADTKYKEEYAEQARKLCLLGATDKDLADFFEVCEKTVNNWKKDFPDFLQSIKRGKTFADANVAESLYNRACGYTHQEEKVFVSEGSIISHEVTKHSPPETAAVIFWLKNRDPQKWRDKQEVDLNADLSKSLADRLSRACERVEGTDDDTDTGAGTADNTEGC
;
A
#
# COMPACT_ATOMS: atom_id res chain seq x y z
N MET A 1 31.73 1.65 3.32
CA MET A 1 30.88 0.59 2.73
C MET A 1 30.20 -0.09 3.90
N ALA A 2 28.89 0.07 4.06
CA ALA A 2 28.15 -0.52 5.16
C ALA A 2 28.18 -2.05 5.05
N ASP A 3 28.40 -2.73 6.18
CA ASP A 3 28.36 -4.18 6.28
C ASP A 3 26.96 -4.66 5.90
N THR A 4 26.83 -5.37 4.78
CA THR A 4 25.56 -5.96 4.32
C THR A 4 25.18 -7.25 5.06
N LYS A 5 26.02 -7.69 6.01
CA LYS A 5 25.80 -8.90 6.79
C LYS A 5 24.82 -8.63 7.93
N TYR A 6 23.80 -9.47 8.01
CA TYR A 6 22.84 -9.48 9.10
C TYR A 6 23.54 -9.76 10.45
N LYS A 7 23.12 -9.02 11.48
CA LYS A 7 23.49 -9.23 12.88
C LYS A 7 22.20 -9.46 13.68
N GLU A 8 22.25 -10.38 14.63
CA GLU A 8 21.08 -10.72 15.46
C GLU A 8 20.55 -9.51 16.25
N GLU A 9 21.44 -8.59 16.63
CA GLU A 9 21.10 -7.31 17.26
C GLU A 9 20.15 -6.43 16.43
N TYR A 10 20.17 -6.58 15.09
CA TYR A 10 19.28 -5.85 14.20
C TYR A 10 17.81 -6.23 14.39
N ALA A 11 17.51 -7.44 14.90
CA ALA A 11 16.14 -7.83 15.23
C ALA A 11 15.55 -6.97 16.36
N GLU A 12 16.31 -6.75 17.44
CA GLU A 12 15.85 -5.89 18.54
C GLU A 12 15.80 -4.42 18.14
N GLN A 13 16.75 -3.94 17.33
CA GLN A 13 16.72 -2.57 16.81
C GLN A 13 15.51 -2.34 15.90
N ALA A 14 15.24 -3.27 14.97
CA ALA A 14 14.08 -3.21 14.09
C ALA A 14 12.77 -3.27 14.87
N ARG A 15 12.69 -4.07 15.94
CA ARG A 15 11.51 -4.09 16.84
C ARG A 15 11.27 -2.73 17.48
N LYS A 16 12.31 -2.10 18.04
CA LYS A 16 12.23 -0.77 18.66
C LYS A 16 11.82 0.32 17.66
N LEU A 17 12.37 0.28 16.45
CA LEU A 17 11.99 1.22 15.40
C LEU A 17 10.54 1.01 14.95
N CYS A 18 10.10 -0.24 14.78
CA CYS A 18 8.70 -0.54 14.45
C CYS A 18 7.73 -0.14 15.57
N LEU A 19 8.15 -0.18 16.84
CA LEU A 19 7.35 0.33 17.97
C LEU A 19 7.13 1.86 17.88
N LEU A 20 8.07 2.57 17.27
CA LEU A 20 7.97 4.01 17.00
C LEU A 20 7.20 4.31 15.70
N GLY A 21 6.68 3.29 15.01
CA GLY A 21 5.95 3.43 13.75
C GLY A 21 6.84 3.48 12.50
N ALA A 22 8.11 3.08 12.58
CA ALA A 22 9.00 3.06 11.43
C ALA A 22 8.52 2.09 10.34
N THR A 23 8.62 2.52 9.09
CA THR A 23 8.32 1.72 7.91
C THR A 23 9.53 0.89 7.48
N ASP A 24 9.32 -0.02 6.53
CA ASP A 24 10.42 -0.84 6.00
C ASP A 24 11.49 -0.01 5.27
N LYS A 25 11.10 1.15 4.74
CA LYS A 25 12.00 2.13 4.15
C LYS A 25 12.85 2.81 5.21
N ASP A 26 12.23 3.24 6.31
CA ASP A 26 12.95 3.86 7.44
C ASP A 26 13.94 2.87 8.08
N LEU A 27 13.61 1.58 8.13
CA LEU A 27 14.54 0.54 8.54
C LEU A 27 15.73 0.42 7.56
N ALA A 28 15.47 0.46 6.26
CA ALA A 28 16.52 0.40 5.24
C ALA A 28 17.48 1.60 5.36
N ASP A 29 16.92 2.79 5.53
CA ASP A 29 17.68 4.03 5.74
C ASP A 29 18.49 3.97 7.05
N PHE A 30 17.91 3.46 8.15
CA PHE A 30 18.58 3.32 9.44
C PHE A 30 19.77 2.35 9.40
N PHE A 31 19.63 1.23 8.69
CA PHE A 31 20.69 0.24 8.55
C PHE A 31 21.67 0.56 7.41
N GLU A 32 21.48 1.67 6.69
CA GLU A 32 22.25 2.06 5.51
C GLU A 32 22.31 0.95 4.43
N VAL A 33 21.20 0.22 4.27
CA VAL A 33 21.04 -0.84 3.27
C VAL A 33 19.89 -0.55 2.34
N CYS A 34 19.83 -1.22 1.20
CA CYS A 34 18.65 -1.12 0.34
C CYS A 34 17.46 -1.90 0.90
N GLU A 35 16.24 -1.48 0.56
CA GLU A 35 15.00 -2.17 0.96
C GLU A 35 15.00 -3.65 0.56
N LYS A 36 15.67 -3.98 -0.56
CA LYS A 36 15.84 -5.36 -1.03
C LYS A 36 16.60 -6.22 -0.01
N THR A 37 17.63 -5.67 0.62
CA THR A 37 18.40 -6.36 1.66
C THR A 37 17.55 -6.60 2.90
N VAL A 38 16.78 -5.62 3.36
CA VAL A 38 15.83 -5.80 4.48
C VAL A 38 14.78 -6.87 4.16
N ASN A 39 14.27 -6.88 2.93
CA ASN A 39 13.31 -7.89 2.48
C ASN A 39 13.92 -9.29 2.35
N ASN A 40 15.21 -9.40 2.02
CA ASN A 40 15.93 -10.66 2.07
C ASN A 40 16.12 -11.13 3.52
N TRP A 41 16.53 -10.23 4.43
CA TRP A 41 16.67 -10.56 5.85
C TRP A 41 15.37 -11.09 6.47
N LYS A 42 14.21 -10.55 6.06
CA LYS A 42 12.90 -11.07 6.49
C LYS A 42 12.62 -12.51 6.04
N LYS A 43 13.18 -12.95 4.91
CA LYS A 43 13.02 -14.31 4.38
C LYS A 43 14.02 -15.26 5.01
N ASP A 44 15.27 -14.81 5.13
CA ASP A 44 16.39 -15.62 5.57
C ASP A 44 16.41 -15.79 7.11
N PHE A 45 15.91 -14.79 7.85
CA PHE A 45 15.90 -14.77 9.32
C PHE A 45 14.48 -14.62 9.88
N PRO A 46 13.81 -15.72 10.29
CA PRO A 46 12.45 -15.67 10.80
C PRO A 46 12.32 -14.85 12.09
N ASP A 47 13.36 -14.82 12.93
CA ASP A 47 13.36 -14.04 14.18
C ASP A 47 13.33 -12.53 13.92
N PHE A 48 14.05 -12.07 12.90
CA PHE A 48 13.99 -10.67 12.44
C PHE A 48 12.57 -10.30 11.99
N LEU A 49 11.93 -11.18 11.21
CA LEU A 49 10.55 -10.99 10.77
C LEU A 49 9.56 -10.98 11.94
N GLN A 50 9.72 -11.88 12.92
CA GLN A 50 8.87 -11.91 14.11
C GLN A 50 9.00 -10.63 14.93
N SER A 51 10.22 -10.13 15.11
CA SER A 51 10.49 -8.88 15.83
C SER A 51 9.82 -7.67 15.17
N ILE A 52 9.90 -7.55 13.84
CA ILE A 52 9.19 -6.51 13.08
C ILE A 52 7.67 -6.64 13.25
N LYS A 53 7.12 -7.85 13.10
CA LYS A 53 5.68 -8.11 13.24
C LYS A 53 5.17 -7.71 14.64
N ARG A 54 5.91 -8.07 15.69
CA ARG A 54 5.57 -7.68 17.08
C ARG A 54 5.56 -6.17 17.25
N GLY A 55 6.56 -5.47 16.70
CA GLY A 55 6.61 -4.01 16.75
C GLY A 55 5.43 -3.35 16.02
N LYS A 56 5.16 -3.78 14.78
CA LYS A 56 4.04 -3.26 13.97
C LYS A 56 2.69 -3.52 14.62
N THR A 57 2.47 -4.72 15.18
CA THR A 57 1.22 -5.06 15.87
C THR A 57 0.91 -4.11 17.03
N PHE A 58 1.94 -3.69 17.78
CA PHE A 58 1.75 -2.74 18.88
C PHE A 58 1.46 -1.32 18.38
N ALA A 59 2.18 -0.87 17.34
CA ALA A 59 1.91 0.42 16.70
C ALA A 59 0.48 0.47 16.14
N ASP A 60 0.05 -0.60 15.45
CA ASP A 60 -1.31 -0.75 14.94
C ASP A 60 -2.36 -0.78 16.07
N ALA A 61 -2.05 -1.42 17.20
CA ALA A 61 -2.92 -1.44 18.37
C ALA A 61 -3.13 -0.04 18.98
N ASN A 62 -2.08 0.78 19.07
CA ASN A 62 -2.18 2.15 19.58
C ASN A 62 -3.04 3.04 18.67
N VAL A 63 -2.90 2.87 17.35
CA VAL A 63 -3.75 3.56 16.37
C VAL A 63 -5.19 3.09 16.51
N ALA A 64 -5.43 1.79 16.67
CA ALA A 64 -6.76 1.24 16.87
C ALA A 64 -7.40 1.74 18.18
N GLU A 65 -6.66 1.86 19.27
CA GLU A 65 -7.13 2.44 20.53
C GLU A 65 -7.48 3.93 20.37
N SER A 66 -6.61 4.70 19.74
CA SER A 66 -6.84 6.13 19.48
C SER A 66 -8.08 6.34 18.60
N LEU A 67 -8.25 5.52 17.56
CA LEU A 67 -9.42 5.54 16.69
C LEU A 67 -10.69 5.14 17.46
N TYR A 68 -10.61 4.12 18.32
CA TYR A 68 -11.73 3.69 19.15
C TYR A 68 -12.17 4.81 20.11
N ASN A 69 -11.22 5.49 20.76
CA ASN A 69 -11.51 6.63 21.63
C ASN A 69 -12.18 7.77 20.85
N ARG A 70 -11.73 8.08 19.62
CA ARG A 70 -12.40 9.05 18.74
C ARG A 70 -13.80 8.60 18.32
N ALA A 71 -14.00 7.30 18.08
CA ALA A 71 -15.29 6.75 17.68
C ALA A 71 -16.31 6.76 18.84
N CYS A 72 -15.88 6.50 20.07
CA CYS A 72 -16.74 6.56 21.26
C CYS A 72 -16.95 7.99 21.78
N GLY A 73 -16.04 8.90 21.46
CA GLY A 73 -15.89 10.17 22.16
C GLY A 73 -15.07 9.99 23.43
N TYR A 74 -14.21 10.96 23.73
CA TYR A 74 -13.35 10.91 24.90
C TYR A 74 -13.25 12.29 25.55
N THR A 75 -12.93 12.28 26.83
CA THR A 75 -12.75 13.50 27.61
C THR A 75 -11.27 13.65 27.92
N HIS A 76 -10.74 14.84 27.72
CA HIS A 76 -9.35 15.16 28.04
C HIS A 76 -9.26 16.47 28.83
N GLN A 77 -8.28 16.53 29.72
CA GLN A 77 -7.95 17.76 30.43
C GLN A 77 -7.10 18.64 29.53
N GLU A 78 -7.56 19.87 29.27
CA GLU A 78 -6.77 20.91 28.63
C GLU A 78 -6.45 21.97 29.68
N GLU A 79 -5.17 22.28 29.88
CA GLU A 79 -4.76 23.45 30.66
C GLU A 79 -4.83 24.68 29.76
N LYS A 80 -5.74 25.59 30.05
CA LYS A 80 -5.80 26.88 29.36
C LYS A 80 -5.03 27.91 30.18
N VAL A 81 -3.95 28.41 29.59
CA VAL A 81 -3.12 29.45 30.18
C VAL A 81 -3.68 30.81 29.76
N PHE A 82 -4.16 31.59 30.72
CA PHE A 82 -4.60 32.96 30.51
C PHE A 82 -3.57 33.92 31.13
N VAL A 83 -3.19 34.97 30.40
CA VAL A 83 -2.34 36.04 30.93
C VAL A 83 -3.26 37.19 31.34
N SER A 84 -3.28 37.50 32.64
CA SER A 84 -4.00 38.65 33.17
C SER A 84 -3.07 39.44 34.09
N GLU A 85 -2.95 40.75 33.86
CA GLU A 85 -2.16 41.70 34.66
C GLU A 85 -0.72 41.23 34.97
N GLY A 86 -0.03 40.67 33.98
CA GLY A 86 1.37 40.22 34.12
C GLY A 86 1.57 38.92 34.90
N SER A 87 0.48 38.29 35.37
CA SER A 87 0.50 36.99 36.02
C SER A 87 -0.06 35.91 35.09
N ILE A 88 0.61 34.76 35.06
CA ILE A 88 0.18 33.58 34.31
C ILE A 88 -0.78 32.79 35.20
N ILE A 89 -2.07 32.77 34.87
CA ILE A 89 -3.07 31.97 35.57
C ILE A 89 -3.40 30.78 34.69
N SER A 90 -3.06 29.57 35.14
CA SER A 90 -3.49 28.35 34.47
C SER A 90 -4.77 27.81 35.10
N HIS A 91 -5.70 27.38 34.24
CA HIS A 91 -6.95 26.75 34.67
C HIS A 91 -7.09 25.40 33.96
N GLU A 92 -7.31 24.35 34.75
CA GLU A 92 -7.60 23.02 34.24
C GLU A 92 -9.06 22.99 33.76
N VAL A 93 -9.27 22.77 32.46
CA VAL A 93 -10.60 22.68 31.86
C VAL A 93 -10.78 21.29 31.27
N THR A 94 -11.81 20.59 31.72
CA THR A 94 -12.21 19.30 31.15
C THR A 94 -12.98 19.53 29.86
N LYS A 95 -12.39 19.16 28.72
CA LYS A 95 -13.02 19.28 27.40
C LYS A 95 -13.46 17.91 26.90
N HIS A 96 -14.75 17.80 26.62
CA HIS A 96 -15.36 16.62 26.02
C HIS A 96 -15.26 16.71 24.49
N SER A 97 -14.62 15.72 23.88
CA SER A 97 -14.60 15.53 22.43
C SER A 97 -15.73 14.57 22.06
N PRO A 98 -16.74 15.03 21.29
CA PRO A 98 -17.83 14.16 20.87
C PRO A 98 -17.33 13.06 19.92
N PRO A 99 -18.08 11.96 19.80
CA PRO A 99 -17.76 10.89 18.87
C PRO A 99 -17.71 11.41 17.41
N GLU A 100 -16.69 10.99 16.68
CA GLU A 100 -16.54 11.34 15.26
C GLU A 100 -17.20 10.30 14.36
N THR A 101 -18.20 10.72 13.57
CA THR A 101 -18.98 9.85 12.69
C THR A 101 -18.10 9.08 11.69
N ALA A 102 -17.05 9.70 11.13
CA ALA A 102 -16.15 9.05 10.19
C ALA A 102 -15.36 7.89 10.84
N ALA A 103 -14.86 8.10 12.06
CA ALA A 103 -14.17 7.06 12.83
C ALA A 103 -15.10 5.89 13.17
N VAL A 104 -16.36 6.18 13.53
CA VAL A 104 -17.40 5.18 13.77
C VAL A 104 -17.68 4.35 12.52
N ILE A 105 -17.90 4.99 11.37
CA ILE A 105 -18.16 4.30 10.10
C ILE A 105 -16.98 3.39 9.72
N PHE A 106 -15.75 3.90 9.82
CA PHE A 106 -14.55 3.13 9.49
C PHE A 106 -14.38 1.92 10.43
N TRP A 107 -14.60 2.10 11.72
CA TRP A 107 -14.57 1.02 12.71
C TRP A 107 -15.60 -0.07 12.40
N LEU A 108 -16.84 0.31 12.11
CA LEU A 108 -17.93 -0.62 11.82
C LEU A 108 -17.68 -1.39 10.52
N LYS A 109 -17.15 -0.73 9.49
CA LYS A 109 -16.75 -1.38 8.22
C LYS A 109 -15.68 -2.45 8.42
N ASN A 110 -14.75 -2.24 9.35
CA ASN A 110 -13.70 -3.21 9.65
C ASN A 110 -14.15 -4.32 10.61
N ARG A 111 -15.03 -4.01 11.58
CA ARG A 111 -15.48 -4.96 12.61
C ARG A 111 -16.63 -5.87 12.16
N ASP A 112 -17.60 -5.34 11.42
CA ASP A 112 -18.75 -6.09 10.89
C ASP A 112 -18.96 -5.75 9.41
N PRO A 113 -18.06 -6.23 8.53
CA PRO A 113 -18.11 -5.91 7.11
C PRO A 113 -19.38 -6.44 6.43
N GLN A 114 -20.03 -7.48 6.96
CA GLN A 114 -21.25 -8.03 6.37
C GLN A 114 -22.41 -7.03 6.41
N LYS A 115 -22.50 -6.23 7.47
CA LYS A 115 -23.57 -5.24 7.64
C LYS A 115 -23.21 -3.84 7.15
N TRP A 116 -21.93 -3.46 7.24
CA TRP A 116 -21.52 -2.07 7.07
C TRP A 116 -20.65 -1.80 5.84
N ARG A 117 -20.14 -2.84 5.15
CA ARG A 117 -19.40 -2.63 3.90
C ARG A 117 -20.35 -2.16 2.81
N ASP A 118 -19.91 -1.17 2.04
CA ASP A 118 -20.69 -0.69 0.90
C ASP A 118 -20.85 -1.83 -0.11
N LYS A 119 -22.10 -2.12 -0.49
CA LYS A 119 -22.37 -3.10 -1.55
C LYS A 119 -22.04 -2.44 -2.89
N GLN A 120 -20.99 -2.91 -3.54
CA GLN A 120 -20.72 -2.58 -4.93
C GLN A 120 -21.50 -3.56 -5.81
N GLU A 121 -22.54 -3.08 -6.48
CA GLU A 121 -23.15 -3.80 -7.59
C GLU A 121 -22.24 -3.62 -8.80
N VAL A 122 -21.47 -4.67 -9.11
CA VAL A 122 -20.63 -4.70 -10.31
C VAL A 122 -21.49 -5.25 -11.45
N ASP A 123 -21.92 -4.39 -12.36
CA ASP A 123 -22.56 -4.83 -13.60
C ASP A 123 -21.49 -5.39 -14.55
N LEU A 124 -21.31 -6.71 -14.49
CA LEU A 124 -20.35 -7.45 -15.30
C LEU A 124 -20.70 -7.46 -16.80
N ASN A 125 -21.96 -7.20 -17.19
CA ASN A 125 -22.40 -7.27 -18.58
C ASN A 125 -21.91 -6.08 -19.41
N ALA A 126 -21.87 -4.89 -18.80
CA ALA A 126 -21.38 -3.68 -19.45
C ALA A 126 -19.86 -3.75 -19.73
N ASP A 127 -19.09 -4.34 -18.82
CA ASP A 127 -17.63 -4.40 -18.96
C ASP A 127 -17.18 -5.52 -19.90
N LEU A 128 -17.87 -6.66 -19.88
CA LEU A 128 -17.61 -7.77 -20.78
C LEU A 128 -17.93 -7.41 -22.24
N SER A 129 -19.05 -6.73 -22.49
CA SER A 129 -19.43 -6.28 -23.84
C SER A 129 -18.42 -5.28 -24.43
N LYS A 130 -17.91 -4.35 -23.60
CA LYS A 130 -16.87 -3.40 -24.00
C LYS A 130 -15.53 -4.08 -24.26
N SER A 131 -15.13 -5.03 -23.40
CA SER A 131 -13.91 -5.82 -23.57
C SER A 131 -13.94 -6.69 -24.83
N LEU A 132 -15.07 -7.35 -25.09
CA LEU A 132 -15.28 -8.15 -26.30
C LEU A 132 -15.25 -7.29 -27.56
N ALA A 133 -15.93 -6.13 -27.53
CA ALA A 133 -15.92 -5.19 -28.64
C ALA A 133 -14.50 -4.69 -28.97
N ASP A 134 -13.72 -4.28 -27.96
CA ASP A 134 -12.33 -3.81 -28.15
C ASP A 134 -11.42 -4.93 -28.67
N ARG A 135 -11.61 -6.17 -28.20
CA ARG A 135 -10.85 -7.34 -28.68
C ARG A 135 -11.21 -7.71 -30.13
N LEU A 136 -12.48 -7.60 -30.50
CA LEU A 136 -12.96 -7.88 -31.86
C LEU A 136 -12.46 -6.81 -32.84
N SER A 137 -12.49 -5.53 -32.48
CA SER A 137 -11.94 -4.45 -33.31
C SER A 137 -10.46 -4.67 -33.62
N ARG A 138 -9.63 -4.97 -32.60
CA ARG A 138 -8.20 -5.26 -32.77
C ARG A 138 -7.92 -6.54 -33.57
N ALA A 139 -8.83 -7.50 -33.55
CA ALA A 139 -8.71 -8.73 -34.33
C ALA A 139 -9.06 -8.47 -35.81
N CYS A 140 -10.06 -7.64 -36.08
CA CYS A 140 -10.47 -7.25 -37.44
C CYS A 140 -9.36 -6.46 -38.16
N GLU A 141 -8.75 -5.47 -37.49
CA GLU A 141 -7.63 -4.69 -38.02
C GLU A 141 -6.40 -5.53 -38.41
N ARG A 142 -6.24 -6.72 -37.81
CA ARG A 142 -5.11 -7.61 -38.08
C ARG A 142 -5.33 -8.52 -39.29
N VAL A 143 -6.58 -8.73 -39.71
CA VAL A 143 -6.94 -9.59 -40.85
C VAL A 143 -6.91 -8.81 -42.17
N GLU A 144 -7.19 -7.50 -42.14
CA GLU A 144 -7.16 -6.65 -43.34
C GLU A 144 -5.73 -6.35 -43.86
N GLY A 145 -4.68 -6.76 -43.12
CA GLY A 145 -3.28 -6.52 -43.47
C GLY A 145 -2.55 -7.69 -44.14
N THR A 146 -3.23 -8.78 -44.51
CA THR A 146 -2.59 -10.01 -45.02
C THR A 146 -2.91 -10.40 -46.46
N ASP A 147 -3.61 -9.57 -47.23
CA ASP A 147 -3.92 -9.84 -48.64
C ASP A 147 -3.17 -8.88 -49.58
N ASP A 148 -1.85 -9.03 -49.70
CA ASP A 148 -1.10 -8.76 -50.93
C ASP A 148 0.22 -9.54 -50.89
N ASP A 149 0.64 -10.13 -52.02
CA ASP A 149 1.83 -10.97 -52.26
C ASP A 149 1.64 -12.50 -52.27
N THR A 150 0.72 -13.01 -53.10
CA THR A 150 0.96 -14.29 -53.81
C THR A 150 0.62 -14.19 -55.29
N ASP A 151 1.61 -13.87 -56.12
CA ASP A 151 1.66 -14.14 -57.57
C ASP A 151 3.13 -13.93 -58.02
N THR A 152 3.85 -14.74 -58.80
CA THR A 152 3.71 -16.09 -59.32
C THR A 152 5.13 -16.51 -59.72
N GLY A 153 5.55 -17.70 -59.32
CA GLY A 153 6.73 -18.35 -59.88
C GLY A 153 6.34 -19.13 -61.13
N ALA A 154 6.93 -18.79 -62.27
CA ALA A 154 7.07 -19.69 -63.41
C ALA A 154 8.39 -19.37 -64.12
N GLY A 155 9.39 -20.23 -63.92
CA GLY A 155 10.67 -20.15 -64.58
C GLY A 155 10.64 -20.59 -66.04
N THR A 156 11.71 -20.27 -66.77
CA THR A 156 12.32 -21.13 -67.78
C THR A 156 13.75 -20.64 -68.00
N ALA A 157 14.71 -21.56 -67.81
CA ALA A 157 16.09 -21.43 -68.25
C ALA A 157 16.16 -21.61 -69.78
N ASP A 158 17.04 -20.88 -70.48
CA ASP A 158 18.08 -21.49 -71.33
C ASP A 158 19.03 -20.43 -71.92
N ASN A 159 20.24 -20.89 -72.24
CA ASN A 159 21.47 -20.22 -72.66
C ASN A 159 21.39 -19.35 -73.96
N THR A 160 22.39 -18.50 -74.21
CA THR A 160 23.42 -18.66 -75.27
C THR A 160 24.39 -17.45 -75.33
N GLU A 161 25.64 -17.77 -75.65
CA GLU A 161 26.87 -16.97 -75.76
C GLU A 161 26.86 -15.76 -76.73
N GLY A 162 27.80 -14.83 -76.49
CA GLY A 162 28.75 -14.37 -77.53
C GLY A 162 28.49 -13.05 -78.27
N CYS A 163 29.11 -11.96 -77.81
CA CYS A 163 30.16 -11.16 -78.51
C CYS A 163 30.40 -9.85 -77.74
#